data_AF-M5F5H1-F1
#
_entry.id   AF-M5F5H1-F1
#
_cell.length_a   1.000
_cell.length_b   1.000
_cell.length_c   1.000
_cell.angle_alpha   90.00
_cell.angle_beta   90.00
_cell.angle_gamma   90.00
#
_symmetry.space_group_name_H-M   'P 1'
#
loop_
_entity.id
_entity.type
_entity.pdbx_description
1 polymer ?
#
loop_
_entity_poly.entity_id
_entity_poly.type
_entity_poly.pdbx_seq_one_letter_code
_entity_poly.pdbx_strand_id
1 'polypeptide(L)' 'MDQIAKIACRVADRGVAVQVLSRFAVSGIPRAGIMLGYGAIPTAEIIEGLRSLRACFDAAPPVS' A
#
# COMPACT_ATOMS: atom_id res chain seq x y z
N MET A 1 13.71 6.11 2.40
CA MET A 1 12.52 5.44 1.83
C MET A 1 11.71 6.45 1.04
N ASP A 2 11.29 6.08 -0.18
CA ASP A 2 10.31 6.86 -0.94
C ASP A 2 8.92 6.83 -0.27
N GLN A 3 8.01 7.68 -0.74
CA GLN A 3 6.67 7.84 -0.15
C GLN A 3 5.86 6.53 -0.17
N ILE A 4 5.97 5.73 -1.23
CA ILE A 4 5.24 4.46 -1.36
C ILE A 4 5.78 3.44 -0.37
N ALA A 5 7.10 3.36 -0.20
CA ALA A 5 7.71 2.49 0.79
C ALA A 5 7.29 2.86 2.23
N LYS A 6 7.19 4.16 2.53
CA LYS A 6 6.65 4.64 3.83
C LYS A 6 5.18 4.27 4.02
N ILE A 7 4.36 4.38 2.98
CA ILE A 7 2.97 3.94 3.02
C ILE A 7 2.90 2.44 3.27
N ALA A 8 3.67 1.63 2.53
CA ALA A 8 3.70 0.17 2.70
C ALA A 8 4.02 -0.26 4.15
N CYS A 9 4.97 0.41 4.81
CA CYS A 9 5.22 0.20 6.24
C CYS A 9 3.99 0.53 7.11
N ARG A 10 3.39 1.71 6.93
CA ARG A 10 2.22 2.13 7.72
C ARG A 10 1.02 1.18 7.57
N VAL A 11 0.81 0.62 6.38
CA VAL A 11 -0.29 -0.34 6.20
C VAL A 11 0.01 -1.70 6.81
N ALA A 12 1.27 -2.14 6.77
CA ALA A 12 1.70 -3.37 7.44
C ALA A 12 1.48 -3.29 8.96
N ASP A 13 1.78 -2.13 9.58
CA ASP A 13 1.50 -1.88 11.00
C ASP A 13 -0.01 -1.95 11.34
N ARG A 14 -0.88 -1.85 10.34
CA ARG A 14 -2.34 -1.99 10.46
C ARG A 14 -2.88 -3.35 10.00
N GLY A 15 -1.99 -4.32 9.74
CA GLY A 15 -2.38 -5.66 9.32
C GLY A 15 -2.79 -5.79 7.85
N VAL A 16 -2.55 -4.78 7.01
CA VAL A 16 -2.85 -4.84 5.57
C VAL A 16 -1.56 -5.06 4.79
N ALA A 17 -1.48 -6.21 4.11
CA ALA A 17 -0.36 -6.52 3.25
C ALA A 17 -0.51 -5.87 1.87
N VAL A 18 0.54 -5.19 1.41
CA VAL A 18 0.65 -4.64 0.05
C VAL A 18 2.04 -4.92 -0.52
N GLN A 19 2.18 -4.94 -1.84
CA GLN A 19 3.49 -4.99 -2.48
C GLN A 19 3.80 -3.67 -3.18
N VAL A 20 5.08 -3.26 -3.17
CA VAL A 20 5.53 -2.04 -3.85
C VAL A 20 5.58 -2.31 -5.37
N LEU A 21 4.87 -1.52 -6.17
CA LEU A 21 4.71 -1.75 -7.61
C LEU A 21 6.05 -1.68 -8.37
N SER A 22 6.94 -0.77 -7.96
CA SER A 22 8.25 -0.61 -8.61
C SER A 22 9.12 -1.87 -8.55
N ARG A 23 8.87 -2.79 -7.61
CA ARG A 23 9.59 -4.08 -7.52
C ARG A 23 9.30 -5.02 -8.69
N PHE A 24 8.25 -4.76 -9.46
CA PHE A 24 7.84 -5.56 -10.62
C PHE A 24 8.31 -4.97 -11.95
N ALA A 25 9.03 -3.85 -11.94
CA ALA A 25 9.58 -3.26 -13.16
C ALA A 25 10.78 -4.09 -13.64
N VAL A 26 10.54 -4.95 -14.65
CA VAL A 26 11.60 -5.74 -15.32
C VAL A 26 12.26 -4.94 -16.44
N SER A 27 11.46 -4.15 -17.16
CA SER A 27 11.92 -3.20 -18.17
C SER A 27 11.10 -1.90 -18.08
N GLY A 28 11.73 -0.76 -18.42
CA GLY A 28 11.11 0.56 -18.34
C GLY A 28 11.30 1.29 -17.00
N ILE A 29 10.76 2.51 -16.92
CA ILE A 29 10.89 3.38 -15.74
C ILE A 29 10.00 2.82 -14.62
N PRO A 30 10.55 2.55 -13.41
CA PRO A 30 9.77 2.07 -12.28
C PRO A 30 8.65 3.06 -11.91
N ARG A 31 7.43 2.56 -11.72
CA ARG A 31 6.27 3.38 -11.35
C ARG A 31 6.06 3.38 -9.85
N ALA A 32 5.81 4.56 -9.29
CA ALA A 32 5.32 4.69 -7.92
C ALA A 32 3.91 4.09 -7.83
N GLY A 33 3.67 3.26 -6.82
CA GLY A 33 2.37 2.66 -6.58
C GLY A 33 2.46 1.40 -5.73
N ILE A 34 1.30 0.83 -5.42
CA ILE A 34 1.16 -0.43 -4.72
C ILE A 34 0.42 -1.44 -5.59
N MET A 35 0.69 -2.72 -5.39
CA MET A 35 -0.06 -3.83 -5.96
C MET A 35 -0.89 -4.49 -4.87
N LEU A 36 -2.17 -4.73 -5.18
CA LEU A 36 -3.13 -5.42 -4.32
C LEU A 36 -3.46 -6.79 -4.91
N GLY A 37 -3.11 -7.85 -4.19
CA GLY A 37 -3.60 -9.20 -4.47
C GLY A 37 -4.78 -9.50 -3.55
N TYR A 38 -5.96 -9.80 -4.12
CA TYR A 38 -7.19 -10.01 -3.35
C TYR A 38 -7.78 -11.42 -3.48
N GLY A 39 -7.17 -12.30 -4.28
CA GLY A 39 -7.72 -13.62 -4.59
C GLY A 39 -7.85 -14.57 -3.38
N ALA A 40 -7.15 -14.29 -2.28
CA ALA A 40 -7.22 -15.07 -1.04
C ALA A 40 -7.88 -14.32 0.13
N ILE A 41 -8.41 -13.11 -0.10
CA ILE A 41 -9.04 -12.30 0.95
C ILE A 41 -10.54 -12.60 0.96
N PRO A 42 -11.15 -12.95 2.12
CA PRO A 42 -12.59 -13.08 2.24
C PRO A 42 -13.29 -11.77 1.81
N THR A 43 -14.32 -11.86 0.96
CA THR A 43 -15.00 -10.67 0.41
C THR A 43 -15.49 -9.71 1.50
N ALA A 44 -15.92 -10.24 2.64
CA ALA A 44 -16.38 -9.47 3.80
C ALA A 44 -15.27 -8.58 4.41
N GLU A 45 -14.00 -8.96 4.27
CA GLU A 45 -12.85 -8.25 4.82
C GLU A 45 -12.26 -7.20 3.86
N ILE A 46 -12.55 -7.31 2.55
CA ILE A 46 -11.98 -6.43 1.52
C ILE A 46 -12.27 -4.96 1.82
N ILE A 47 -13.52 -4.64 2.16
CA ILE A 47 -13.94 -3.26 2.39
C ILE A 47 -13.21 -2.65 3.58
N GLU A 48 -13.04 -3.41 4.67
CA GLU A 48 -12.36 -2.92 5.87
C GLU A 48 -10.86 -2.76 5.65
N GLY A 49 -10.24 -3.69 4.92
CA GLY A 49 -8.85 -3.58 4.48
C GLY A 49 -8.61 -2.32 3.62
N LEU A 50 -9.53 -2.02 2.69
CA LEU A 50 -9.44 -0.82 1.85
C LEU A 50 -9.62 0.49 2.64
N ARG A 51 -10.48 0.51 3.67
CA ARG A 51 -10.60 1.67 4.57
C ARG A 51 -9.31 1.90 5.35
N SER A 52 -8.75 0.83 5.93
CA SER A 52 -7.48 0.88 6.65
C SER A 52 -6.32 1.33 5.76
N LEU A 53 -6.30 0.86 4.51
CA LEU A 53 -5.36 1.29 3.48
C LEU A 53 -5.47 2.79 3.20
N ARG A 54 -6.68 3.29 2.94
CA ARG A 54 -6.93 4.71 2.64
C ARG A 54 -6.42 5.63 3.75
N ALA A 55 -6.66 5.28 5.01
CA ALA A 55 -6.20 6.07 6.15
C ALA A 55 -4.66 6.24 6.18
N CYS A 56 -3.90 5.32 5.58
CA CYS A 56 -2.45 5.42 5.47
C CYS A 56 -1.99 6.37 4.36
N PHE A 57 -2.85 6.73 3.40
CA PHE A 57 -2.55 7.75 2.40
C PHE A 57 -2.92 9.16 2.90
N ASP A 58 -4.00 9.26 3.68
CA ASP A 58 -4.53 10.54 4.19
C ASP A 58 -3.71 11.13 5.36
N ALA A 59 -2.85 10.32 5.99
CA ALA A 59 -1.91 10.81 6.99
C ALA A 59 -0.84 11.70 6.33
N ALA A 60 -1.08 13.01 6.40
CA ALA A 60 -0.21 14.08 5.94
C ALA A 60 1.26 13.88 6.42
N PRO A 61 2.26 14.34 5.64
CA PRO A 61 3.61 14.42 6.16
C PRO A 61 3.63 15.28 7.44
N PRO A 62 4.48 14.97 8.43
CA PRO A 62 4.68 15.87 9.56
C PRO A 62 5.10 17.24 9.03
N VAL A 63 4.35 18.27 9.41
CA VAL A 63 4.68 19.67 9.10
C VAL A 63 6.04 19.94 9.74
N SER A 64 7.03 20.29 8.91
CA SER A 64 8.35 20.75 9.37
C SER A 64 8.28 22.21 9.80
#